data_AF-A0A537HX37-F1
#
_entry.id   AF-A0A537HX37-F1
#
_cell.length_a   1.000
_cell.length_b   1.000
_cell.length_c   1.000
_cell.angle_alpha   90.00
_cell.angle_beta   90.00
_cell.angle_gamma   90.00
#
_symmetry.space_group_name_H-M   'P 1'
#
loop_
_entity.id
_entity.type
_entity.pdbx_description
1 polymer ?
#
loop_
_entity_poly.entity_id
_entity_poly.type
_entity_poly.pdbx_seq_one_letter_code
_entity_poly.pdbx_strand_id
1 'polypeptide(L)'
;MFKAIFYSSILAFCIFSSCNFSKGVKKDLNTGLSASYNGFGIDDIYLASEGQKLNSNTVAMGSKINITATGVENFIVKGGKVYPGCTIILTDKAGKGILNLPDAFSDMTDGTTDAEAKTLQASLNTGDPMAVGETYHLNVRFFDKNKKESEIVANVSLVMK
;
A
#
# COMPACT_ATOMS: atom_id res chain seq x y z
N MET A 1 -54.27 9.46 -49.70
CA MET A 1 -53.59 8.33 -49.04
C MET A 1 -52.15 8.28 -49.49
N PHE A 2 -51.19 8.67 -48.64
CA PHE A 2 -49.79 8.26 -48.77
C PHE A 2 -49.21 8.19 -47.35
N LYS A 3 -48.90 6.98 -46.88
CA LYS A 3 -48.25 6.73 -45.59
C LYS A 3 -46.74 6.84 -45.80
N ALA A 4 -46.10 7.80 -45.13
CA ALA A 4 -44.66 7.81 -44.97
C ALA A 4 -44.35 7.34 -43.55
N ILE A 5 -43.87 6.10 -43.44
CA ILE A 5 -43.32 5.51 -42.22
C ILE A 5 -41.85 5.89 -42.19
N PHE A 6 -41.44 6.75 -41.26
CA PHE A 6 -40.03 7.05 -41.01
C PHE A 6 -39.60 6.38 -39.71
N TYR A 7 -38.81 5.32 -39.84
CA TYR A 7 -38.05 4.70 -38.78
C TYR A 7 -36.96 5.69 -38.34
N SER A 8 -37.02 6.18 -37.10
CA SER A 8 -35.95 6.98 -36.52
C SER A 8 -35.18 6.12 -35.52
N SER A 9 -33.92 5.87 -35.86
CA SER A 9 -32.97 5.02 -35.15
C SER A 9 -32.76 5.43 -33.70
N ILE A 10 -32.92 4.48 -32.78
CA ILE A 10 -32.52 4.59 -31.38
C ILE A 10 -30.99 4.51 -31.32
N LEU A 11 -30.32 5.66 -31.14
CA LEU A 11 -28.90 5.69 -30.81
C LEU A 11 -28.74 5.57 -29.29
N ALA A 12 -28.56 4.33 -28.81
CA ALA A 12 -28.25 4.04 -27.42
C ALA A 12 -26.79 4.45 -27.13
N PHE A 13 -26.63 5.63 -26.53
CA PHE A 13 -25.34 6.11 -26.02
C PHE A 13 -25.03 5.35 -24.72
N CYS A 14 -24.36 4.20 -24.85
CA CYS A 14 -23.77 3.51 -23.69
C CYS A 14 -22.62 4.35 -23.17
N ILE A 15 -22.92 5.23 -22.21
CA ILE A 15 -21.93 5.90 -21.38
C ILE A 15 -21.25 4.79 -20.56
N PHE A 16 -20.09 4.34 -21.02
CA PHE A 16 -19.21 3.49 -20.23
C PHE A 16 -18.70 4.32 -19.05
N SER A 17 -19.44 4.31 -17.95
CA SER A 17 -18.91 4.69 -16.65
C SER A 17 -17.78 3.72 -16.33
N SER A 18 -16.55 4.11 -16.65
CA SER A 18 -15.36 3.44 -16.13
C SER A 18 -15.33 3.69 -14.62
N CYS A 19 -15.93 2.76 -13.88
CA CYS A 19 -15.67 2.65 -12.45
C CYS A 19 -14.19 2.26 -12.31
N ASN A 20 -13.31 3.26 -12.22
CA ASN A 20 -11.93 3.05 -11.76
C ASN A 20 -12.04 2.54 -10.32
N PHE A 21 -11.96 1.22 -10.17
CA PHE A 21 -12.11 0.53 -8.89
C PHE A 21 -10.83 0.73 -8.07
N SER A 22 -10.68 1.90 -7.44
CA SER A 22 -9.51 2.25 -6.62
C SER A 22 -9.64 1.71 -5.19
N LYS A 23 -10.22 0.53 -5.01
CA LYS A 23 -10.39 -0.12 -3.70
C LYS A 23 -10.20 -1.62 -3.85
N GLY A 24 -9.54 -2.27 -2.91
CA GLY A 24 -9.38 -3.71 -2.99
C GLY A 24 -8.59 -4.30 -1.84
N VAL A 25 -8.35 -5.61 -1.95
CA VAL A 25 -7.57 -6.37 -0.98
C VAL A 25 -6.60 -7.28 -1.74
N LYS A 26 -5.33 -7.29 -1.31
CA LYS A 26 -4.31 -8.27 -1.74
C LYS A 26 -3.89 -9.10 -0.54
N LYS A 27 -3.66 -10.39 -0.75
CA LYS A 27 -3.16 -11.31 0.28
C LYS A 27 -2.06 -12.18 -0.32
N ASP A 28 -0.94 -12.25 0.38
CA ASP A 28 0.13 -13.20 0.11
C ASP A 28 0.03 -14.34 1.13
N LEU A 29 -0.35 -15.53 0.66
CA LEU A 29 -0.56 -16.68 1.52
C LEU A 29 0.75 -17.28 2.05
N ASN A 30 1.89 -16.99 1.43
CA ASN A 30 3.18 -17.52 1.85
C ASN A 30 3.71 -16.76 3.07
N THR A 31 3.56 -15.44 3.07
CA THR A 31 4.01 -14.56 4.16
C THR A 31 2.89 -14.19 5.14
N GLY A 32 1.63 -14.47 4.79
CA GLY A 32 0.47 -14.00 5.57
C GLY A 32 0.27 -12.49 5.49
N LEU A 33 1.01 -11.77 4.64
CA LEU A 33 0.79 -10.36 4.40
C LEU A 33 -0.60 -10.15 3.80
N SER A 34 -1.36 -9.24 4.40
CA SER A 34 -2.64 -8.78 3.88
C SER A 34 -2.63 -7.28 3.75
N ALA A 35 -3.19 -6.77 2.66
CA ALA A 35 -3.26 -5.35 2.40
C ALA A 35 -4.64 -4.98 1.87
N SER A 36 -5.27 -3.96 2.45
CA SER A 36 -6.42 -3.29 1.85
C SER A 36 -6.01 -1.92 1.35
N TYR A 37 -6.55 -1.50 0.21
CA TYR A 37 -6.28 -0.19 -0.35
C TYR A 37 -7.58 0.51 -0.73
N ASN A 38 -7.55 1.84 -0.68
CA ASN A 38 -8.64 2.74 -1.04
C ASN A 38 -8.05 4.01 -1.66
N GLY A 39 -8.67 4.56 -2.69
CA GLY A 39 -8.20 5.75 -3.43
C GLY A 39 -6.97 5.52 -4.31
N PHE A 40 -6.04 4.65 -3.93
CA PHE A 40 -4.87 4.30 -4.73
C PHE A 40 -5.13 3.16 -5.72
N GLY A 41 -4.44 3.19 -6.87
CA GLY A 41 -4.15 2.00 -7.68
C GLY A 41 -2.86 1.35 -7.20
N ILE A 42 -2.77 0.01 -7.20
CA ILE A 42 -1.53 -0.74 -6.90
C ILE A 42 -1.41 -1.99 -7.78
N ASP A 43 -0.19 -2.29 -8.23
CA ASP A 43 0.13 -3.50 -8.99
C ASP A 43 0.37 -4.69 -8.06
N ASP A 44 1.29 -4.53 -7.09
CA ASP A 44 1.61 -5.55 -6.09
C ASP A 44 2.00 -4.92 -4.76
N ILE A 45 1.87 -5.71 -3.69
CA ILE A 45 2.42 -5.39 -2.37
C ILE A 45 2.97 -6.66 -1.72
N TYR A 46 4.20 -6.58 -1.23
CA TYR A 46 4.91 -7.75 -0.73
C TYR A 46 5.89 -7.43 0.40
N LEU A 47 6.20 -8.47 1.19
CA LEU A 47 7.27 -8.47 2.18
C LEU A 47 8.59 -8.78 1.48
N ALA A 48 9.65 -8.04 1.80
CA ALA A 48 10.98 -8.22 1.24
C ALA A 48 12.07 -8.06 2.31
N SER A 49 13.24 -8.64 2.05
CA SER A 49 14.46 -8.43 2.83
C SER A 49 15.65 -8.45 1.88
N GLU A 50 16.65 -7.60 2.11
CA GLU A 50 17.85 -7.48 1.26
C GLU A 50 17.52 -7.33 -0.24
N GLY A 51 16.44 -6.59 -0.56
CA GLY A 51 15.98 -6.34 -1.92
C GLY A 51 15.22 -7.49 -2.59
N GLN A 52 15.02 -8.62 -1.91
CA GLN A 52 14.32 -9.80 -2.45
C GLN A 52 12.96 -10.00 -1.79
N LYS A 53 11.95 -10.36 -2.59
CA LYS A 53 10.62 -10.75 -2.08
C LYS A 53 10.76 -12.02 -1.24
N LEU A 54 10.21 -12.00 -0.04
CA LEU A 54 10.20 -13.15 0.86
C LEU A 54 9.09 -14.13 0.47
N ASN A 55 9.35 -15.42 0.70
CA ASN A 55 8.41 -16.51 0.53
C ASN A 55 7.90 -17.09 1.86
N SER A 56 8.25 -16.45 2.98
CA SER A 56 7.77 -16.77 4.32
C SER A 56 7.84 -15.52 5.19
N ASN A 57 7.19 -15.55 6.35
CA ASN A 57 7.25 -14.47 7.33
C ASN A 57 8.34 -14.67 8.39
N THR A 58 9.23 -15.63 8.18
CA THR A 58 10.35 -15.89 9.09
C THR A 58 11.53 -15.01 8.70
N VAL A 59 11.94 -14.14 9.61
CA VAL A 59 12.91 -13.08 9.36
C VAL A 59 14.12 -13.28 10.27
N ALA A 60 15.32 -13.15 9.71
CA ALA A 60 16.55 -13.24 10.49
C ALA A 60 16.72 -12.00 11.38
N MET A 61 17.08 -12.20 12.64
CA MET A 61 17.44 -11.09 13.53
C MET A 61 18.64 -10.30 12.96
N GLY A 62 18.61 -8.97 13.09
CA GLY A 62 19.64 -8.08 12.55
C GLY A 62 19.50 -7.78 11.05
N SER A 63 18.46 -8.28 10.39
CA SER A 63 18.16 -7.97 8.98
C SER A 63 17.28 -6.74 8.82
N LYS A 64 17.34 -6.15 7.62
CA LYS A 64 16.38 -5.13 7.18
C LYS A 64 15.22 -5.79 6.45
N ILE A 65 14.00 -5.45 6.85
CA ILE A 65 12.77 -5.86 6.18
C ILE A 65 12.07 -4.66 5.56
N ASN A 66 11.31 -4.94 4.51
CA ASN A 66 10.55 -3.95 3.77
C ASN A 66 9.15 -4.47 3.45
N ILE A 67 8.13 -3.63 3.68
CA ILE A 67 6.86 -3.75 2.97
C ILE A 67 6.97 -2.85 1.74
N THR A 68 6.87 -3.43 0.55
CA THR A 68 7.00 -2.69 -0.72
C THR A 68 5.69 -2.74 -1.49
N ALA A 69 5.11 -1.58 -1.78
CA ALA A 69 3.98 -1.43 -2.70
C ALA A 69 4.49 -0.88 -4.03
N THR A 70 4.03 -1.45 -5.14
CA THR A 70 4.48 -1.12 -6.51
C THR A 70 3.30 -0.71 -7.38
N GLY A 71 3.57 0.06 -8.43
CA GLY A 71 2.54 0.58 -9.33
C GLY A 71 1.56 1.49 -8.59
N VAL A 72 2.03 2.26 -7.61
CA VAL A 72 1.14 3.11 -6.81
C VAL A 72 0.69 4.30 -7.65
N GLU A 73 -0.61 4.45 -7.87
CA GLU A 73 -1.18 5.51 -8.69
C GLU A 73 -2.29 6.27 -7.96
N ASN A 74 -2.75 7.39 -8.57
CA ASN A 74 -3.84 8.25 -8.08
C ASN A 74 -3.48 9.14 -6.89
N PHE A 75 -2.22 9.57 -6.78
CA PHE A 75 -1.87 10.67 -5.90
C PHE A 75 -2.50 12.00 -6.34
N ILE A 76 -2.80 12.86 -5.37
CA ILE A 76 -3.10 14.26 -5.62
C ILE A 76 -1.80 15.01 -5.88
N VAL A 77 -1.62 15.40 -7.14
CA VAL A 77 -0.49 16.21 -7.58
C VAL A 77 -0.74 17.68 -7.22
N LYS A 78 0.19 18.29 -6.47
CA LYS A 78 0.23 19.73 -6.20
C LYS A 78 1.56 20.31 -6.65
N GLY A 79 1.52 21.26 -7.58
CA GLY A 79 2.73 21.88 -8.11
C GLY A 79 3.70 20.89 -8.76
N GLY A 80 3.18 19.87 -9.44
CA GLY A 80 3.98 18.83 -10.10
C GLY A 80 4.57 17.78 -9.16
N LYS A 81 4.24 17.83 -7.86
CA LYS A 81 4.73 16.89 -6.84
C LYS A 81 3.61 16.17 -6.11
N VAL A 82 3.94 15.04 -5.53
CA VAL A 82 3.08 14.22 -4.66
C VAL A 82 3.72 14.10 -3.29
N TYR A 83 2.90 13.81 -2.28
CA TYR A 83 3.31 13.89 -0.87
C TYR A 83 2.87 12.62 -0.15
N PRO A 84 3.59 11.49 -0.33
CA PRO A 84 3.28 10.27 0.39
C PRO A 84 3.60 10.42 1.88
N GLY A 85 2.83 9.73 2.71
CA GLY A 85 3.11 9.48 4.12
C GLY A 85 3.15 7.99 4.41
N CYS A 86 3.83 7.60 5.49
CA CYS A 86 3.97 6.20 5.88
C CYS A 86 3.89 6.03 7.38
N THR A 87 2.81 5.46 7.91
CA THR A 87 2.77 5.05 9.32
C THR A 87 3.33 3.64 9.46
N ILE A 88 4.16 3.41 10.47
CA ILE A 88 4.71 2.10 10.82
C ILE A 88 4.44 1.83 12.30
N ILE A 89 3.71 0.77 12.60
CA ILE A 89 3.44 0.32 13.97
C ILE A 89 3.91 -1.13 14.09
N LEU A 90 4.73 -1.40 15.10
CA LEU A 90 5.19 -2.73 15.46
C LEU A 90 4.78 -3.03 16.90
N THR A 91 4.11 -4.15 17.12
CA THR A 91 3.79 -4.64 18.46
C THR A 91 4.33 -6.05 18.66
N ASP A 92 4.53 -6.45 19.92
CA ASP A 92 4.72 -7.86 20.25
C ASP A 92 3.39 -8.65 20.14
N LYS A 93 3.46 -9.96 20.41
CA LYS A 93 2.29 -10.86 20.42
C LYS A 93 1.20 -10.48 21.44
N ALA A 94 1.56 -9.78 22.51
CA ALA A 94 0.63 -9.29 23.52
C ALA A 94 0.00 -7.93 23.16
N GLY A 95 0.42 -7.32 22.05
CA GLY A 95 -0.04 -6.00 21.61
C GLY A 95 0.72 -4.83 22.25
N LYS A 96 1.81 -5.10 22.98
CA LYS A 96 2.68 -4.04 23.52
C LYS A 96 3.43 -3.37 22.37
N GLY A 97 3.38 -2.05 22.31
CA GLY A 97 4.12 -1.27 21.31
C GLY A 97 5.63 -1.45 21.44
N ILE A 98 6.26 -1.78 20.32
CA ILE A 98 7.72 -1.84 20.14
C ILE A 98 8.20 -0.64 19.33
N LEU A 99 7.48 -0.30 18.26
CA LEU A 99 7.74 0.87 17.41
C LEU A 99 6.42 1.55 17.05
N ASN A 100 6.43 2.88 17.03
CA ASN A 100 5.34 3.68 16.48
C ASN A 100 5.93 4.90 15.76
N LEU A 101 5.92 4.88 14.43
CA LEU A 101 6.28 5.99 13.58
C LEU A 101 5.00 6.51 12.91
N PRO A 102 4.46 7.66 13.36
CA PRO A 102 3.25 8.23 12.78
C PRO A 102 3.41 8.58 11.30
N ASP A 103 4.60 9.04 10.91
CA ASP A 103 4.99 9.30 9.53
C ASP A 103 6.50 9.10 9.32
N ALA A 104 6.90 7.92 8.86
CA ALA A 104 8.25 7.58 8.47
C ALA A 104 8.75 8.35 7.23
N PHE A 105 7.87 9.06 6.51
CA PHE A 105 8.24 9.95 5.40
C PHE A 105 8.14 11.43 5.82
N SER A 106 8.24 11.74 7.13
CA SER A 106 8.16 13.12 7.64
C SER A 106 9.18 14.05 7.01
N ASP A 107 10.37 13.53 6.69
CA ASP A 107 11.50 14.32 6.20
C ASP A 107 11.37 14.67 4.71
N MET A 108 10.44 14.06 3.99
CA MET A 108 10.09 14.37 2.60
C MET A 108 9.17 15.61 2.53
N THR A 109 9.66 16.73 3.07
CA THR A 109 8.91 17.99 3.17
C THR A 109 8.61 18.60 1.80
N ASP A 110 9.55 18.46 0.86
CA ASP A 110 9.43 18.97 -0.50
C ASP A 110 8.61 18.08 -1.44
N GLY A 111 8.09 16.94 -0.95
CA GLY A 111 7.42 15.94 -1.79
C GLY A 111 8.37 15.25 -2.79
N THR A 112 7.79 14.47 -3.69
CA THR A 112 8.50 13.69 -4.73
C THR A 112 7.71 13.74 -6.03
N THR A 113 8.27 13.26 -7.14
CA THR A 113 7.53 13.13 -8.40
C THR A 113 6.57 11.93 -8.35
N ASP A 114 5.53 11.95 -9.18
CA ASP A 114 4.61 10.80 -9.31
C ASP A 114 5.35 9.53 -9.76
N ALA A 115 6.36 9.68 -10.64
CA ALA A 115 7.17 8.57 -11.14
C ALA A 115 7.99 7.89 -10.02
N GLU A 116 8.59 8.68 -9.13
CA GLU A 116 9.31 8.16 -7.96
C GLU A 116 8.35 7.51 -6.95
N ALA A 117 7.14 8.07 -6.79
CA ALA A 117 6.13 7.56 -5.88
C ALA A 117 5.42 6.28 -6.37
N LYS A 118 5.71 5.79 -7.58
CA LYS A 118 5.20 4.49 -8.08
C LYS A 118 5.62 3.32 -7.20
N THR A 119 6.70 3.47 -6.43
CA THR A 119 7.14 2.47 -5.45
C THR A 119 7.23 3.09 -4.07
N LEU A 120 6.47 2.57 -3.11
CA LEU A 120 6.55 2.97 -1.70
C LEU A 120 7.14 1.84 -0.88
N GLN A 121 8.07 2.19 0.01
CA GLN A 121 8.74 1.23 0.86
C GLN A 121 8.73 1.67 2.32
N ALA A 122 8.18 0.81 3.18
CA ALA A 122 8.29 0.95 4.63
C ALA A 122 9.38 0.00 5.11
N SER A 123 10.45 0.55 5.67
CA SER A 123 11.60 -0.22 6.16
C SER A 123 11.57 -0.36 7.68
N LEU A 124 11.92 -1.55 8.16
CA LEU A 124 12.16 -1.83 9.58
C LEU A 124 13.49 -2.58 9.70
N ASN A 125 14.35 -2.14 10.62
CA ASN A 125 15.53 -2.91 11.02
C ASN A 125 15.15 -3.78 12.22
N THR A 126 15.43 -5.08 12.13
CA THR A 126 15.22 -6.00 13.26
C THR A 126 16.41 -5.93 14.23
N GLY A 127 16.13 -6.02 15.52
CA GLY A 127 17.11 -5.87 16.59
C GLY A 127 16.41 -5.57 17.91
N ASP A 128 17.16 -5.13 18.93
CA ASP A 128 16.59 -4.82 20.24
C ASP A 128 15.41 -3.84 20.13
N PRO A 129 14.29 -4.07 20.85
CA PRO A 129 14.04 -5.09 21.87
C PRO A 129 13.41 -6.39 21.34
N MET A 130 13.56 -6.70 20.05
CA MET A 130 13.03 -7.94 19.47
C MET A 130 13.86 -9.15 19.91
N ALA A 131 13.23 -10.33 20.02
CA ALA A 131 13.89 -11.57 20.43
C ALA A 131 13.67 -12.69 19.42
N VAL A 132 14.69 -13.54 19.25
CA VAL A 132 14.61 -14.76 18.42
C VAL A 132 13.58 -15.72 18.99
N GLY A 133 12.79 -16.35 18.12
CA GLY A 133 11.70 -17.26 18.50
C GLY A 133 10.37 -16.55 18.79
N GLU A 134 10.37 -15.22 18.91
CA GLU A 134 9.17 -14.44 19.16
C GLU A 134 8.48 -13.96 17.88
N THR A 135 7.20 -13.64 18.02
CA THR A 135 6.34 -13.13 16.95
C THR A 135 5.97 -11.67 17.19
N TYR A 136 6.05 -10.86 16.12
CA TYR A 136 5.69 -9.45 16.13
C TYR A 136 4.62 -9.16 15.08
N HIS A 137 3.76 -8.18 15.34
CA HIS A 137 2.75 -7.73 14.39
C HIS A 137 3.16 -6.38 13.81
N LEU A 138 3.38 -6.35 12.49
CA LEU A 138 3.71 -5.16 11.75
C LEU A 138 2.47 -4.66 11.02
N ASN A 139 2.08 -3.41 11.30
CA ASN A 139 1.08 -2.66 10.57
C ASN A 139 1.76 -1.48 9.86
N VAL A 140 1.55 -1.38 8.55
CA VAL A 140 2.05 -0.29 7.72
C VAL A 140 0.88 0.38 7.03
N ARG A 141 0.86 1.71 7.03
CA ARG A 141 -0.12 2.50 6.28
C ARG A 141 0.60 3.49 5.39
N PHE A 142 0.52 3.30 4.08
CA PHE A 142 0.86 4.33 3.11
C PHE A 142 -0.36 5.22 2.86
N PHE A 143 -0.19 6.53 2.76
CA PHE A 143 -1.30 7.45 2.51
C PHE A 143 -0.86 8.68 1.73
N ASP A 144 -1.79 9.34 1.05
CA ASP A 144 -1.54 10.65 0.45
C ASP A 144 -1.76 11.75 1.50
N LYS A 145 -0.75 12.56 1.80
CA LYS A 145 -0.85 13.68 2.74
C LYS A 145 -1.86 14.75 2.27
N ASN A 146 -2.11 14.84 0.97
CA ASN A 146 -3.09 15.75 0.37
C ASN A 146 -4.50 15.17 0.27
N LYS A 147 -4.68 13.87 0.52
CA LYS A 147 -5.98 13.17 0.52
C LYS A 147 -5.87 11.89 1.34
N LYS A 148 -5.98 12.04 2.67
CA LYS A 148 -5.65 10.97 3.63
C LYS A 148 -6.55 9.74 3.53
N GLU A 149 -7.70 9.84 2.88
CA GLU A 149 -8.60 8.73 2.56
C GLU A 149 -8.03 7.81 1.48
N SER A 150 -7.04 8.29 0.71
CA SER A 150 -6.27 7.47 -0.23
C SER A 150 -5.14 6.81 0.53
N GLU A 151 -5.24 5.49 0.71
CA GLU A 151 -4.37 4.73 1.59
C GLU A 151 -4.21 3.27 1.15
N ILE A 152 -3.10 2.67 1.57
CA ILE A 152 -2.86 1.23 1.58
C ILE A 152 -2.51 0.86 3.02
N VAL A 153 -3.29 -0.04 3.62
CA VAL A 153 -3.06 -0.57 4.97
C VAL A 153 -2.66 -2.03 4.86
N ALA A 154 -1.43 -2.33 5.28
CA ALA A 154 -0.80 -3.63 5.22
C ALA A 154 -0.53 -4.19 6.62
N ASN A 155 -0.79 -5.48 6.81
CA ASN A 155 -0.63 -6.19 8.07
C ASN A 155 0.09 -7.53 7.84
N VAL A 156 1.09 -7.83 8.66
CA VAL A 156 1.80 -9.11 8.65
C VAL A 156 2.30 -9.47 10.05
N SER A 157 2.31 -10.76 10.36
CA SER A 157 2.97 -11.30 11.55
C SER A 157 4.35 -11.78 11.17
N LEU A 158 5.39 -11.35 11.86
CA LEU A 158 6.79 -11.69 11.59
C LEU A 158 7.31 -12.62 12.68
N VAL A 159 7.93 -13.73 12.29
CA VAL A 159 8.55 -14.69 13.22
C VAL A 159 10.06 -14.49 13.19
N MET A 160 10.67 -14.15 14.32
CA MET A 160 12.12 -13.92 14.38
C MET A 160 12.88 -15.25 14.49
N LYS A 161 13.93 -15.40 13.68
CA LYS A 161 14.88 -16.52 13.76
C LYS A 161 16.32 -16.05 13.91
#